data_AF-A0A3M3TPA5-F1
#
_entry.id   AF-A0A3M3TPA5-F1
#
_cell.length_a   1.000
_cell.length_b   1.000
_cell.length_c   1.000
_cell.angle_alpha   90.00
_cell.angle_beta   90.00
_cell.angle_gamma   90.00
#
_symmetry.space_group_name_H-M   'P 1'
#
loop_
_entity.id
_entity.type
_entity.pdbx_description
1 polymer ?
#
loop_
_entity_poly.entity_id
_entity_poly.type
_entity_poly.pdbx_seq_one_letter_code
_entity_poly.pdbx_strand_id
1 'polypeptide(L)'
;MAKWVADEYVVDEEGRCLDQAAAAAALAALKSSQAASTVSVDTKRGKDPAPLPFDLSTLQEVCSAKFGMGVQETLNVAQSLYETHKATTYPRTDCGYLPESMFDEVPMVLDALNRTDPSIGKTLQLIDPEQRSRAWNDKKITGPHHG
;
A
#
# COMPACT_ATOMS: atom_id res chain seq x y z
N MET A 1 21.24 6.77 -1.36
CA MET A 1 21.85 5.67 -2.16
C MET A 1 22.82 6.30 -3.13
N ALA A 2 23.99 5.68 -3.36
CA ALA A 2 24.89 6.12 -4.43
C ALA A 2 24.30 5.68 -5.77
N LYS A 3 24.11 6.61 -6.71
CA LYS A 3 23.67 6.33 -8.09
C LYS A 3 24.83 6.68 -9.02
N TRP A 4 25.27 5.74 -9.83
CA TRP A 4 26.25 6.04 -10.88
C TRP A 4 25.58 6.92 -11.95
N VAL A 5 26.28 7.96 -12.37
CA VAL A 5 25.88 8.84 -13.48
C VAL A 5 26.86 8.54 -14.61
N ALA A 6 26.36 7.91 -15.67
CA ALA A 6 27.13 7.62 -16.86
C ALA A 6 27.27 8.90 -17.72
N ASP A 7 28.27 8.90 -18.59
CA ASP A 7 28.56 10.03 -19.48
C ASP A 7 27.40 10.27 -20.48
N GLU A 8 27.15 11.52 -20.84
CA GLU A 8 26.05 11.94 -21.70
C GLU A 8 26.06 11.26 -23.08
N TYR A 9 27.23 10.83 -23.57
CA TYR A 9 27.36 10.16 -24.87
C TYR A 9 26.99 8.67 -24.84
N VAL A 10 26.87 8.06 -23.67
CA VAL A 10 26.61 6.61 -23.51
C VAL A 10 25.26 6.31 -22.86
N VAL A 11 24.46 7.35 -22.62
CA VAL A 11 23.13 7.23 -22.02
C VAL A 11 22.02 7.50 -23.02
N ASP A 12 20.82 7.00 -22.72
CA ASP A 12 19.60 7.43 -23.38
C ASP A 12 19.03 8.72 -22.79
N GLU A 13 17.88 9.16 -23.29
CA GLU A 13 17.14 10.35 -22.83
C GLU A 13 16.72 10.27 -21.34
N GLU A 14 16.66 9.07 -20.76
CA GLU A 14 16.35 8.85 -19.34
C GLU A 14 17.62 8.76 -18.47
N GLY A 15 18.82 8.91 -19.06
CA GLY A 15 20.10 8.82 -18.37
C GLY A 15 20.54 7.38 -18.04
N ARG A 16 19.98 6.37 -18.73
CA ARG A 16 20.36 4.96 -18.56
C ARG A 16 21.52 4.64 -19.49
N CYS A 17 22.61 4.09 -18.94
CA CYS A 17 23.77 3.69 -19.75
C CYS A 17 23.40 2.55 -20.71
N LEU A 18 23.60 2.76 -22.00
CA LEU A 18 23.37 1.76 -23.05
C LEU A 18 24.66 1.07 -23.52
N ASP A 19 25.83 1.65 -23.22
CA ASP A 19 27.12 1.08 -23.57
C ASP A 19 27.64 0.13 -22.48
N GLN A 20 27.71 -1.16 -22.80
CA GLN A 20 28.22 -2.19 -21.89
C GLN A 20 29.72 -2.01 -21.57
N ALA A 21 30.54 -1.57 -22.52
CA ALA A 21 31.96 -1.36 -22.31
C ALA A 21 32.21 -0.17 -21.36
N ALA A 22 31.44 0.91 -21.52
CA ALA A 22 31.47 2.05 -20.60
C ALA A 22 31.06 1.65 -19.17
N ALA A 23 29.99 0.86 -19.02
CA ALA A 23 29.57 0.33 -17.72
C ALA A 23 30.63 -0.58 -17.08
N ALA A 24 31.27 -1.46 -17.87
CA ALA A 24 32.33 -2.33 -17.39
C ALA A 24 33.58 -1.56 -16.94
N ALA A 25 33.96 -0.51 -17.68
CA ALA A 25 35.07 0.37 -17.33
C ALA A 25 34.80 1.13 -16.02
N ALA A 26 33.60 1.68 -15.85
CA ALA A 26 33.18 2.35 -14.62
C ALA A 26 33.22 1.39 -13.41
N LEU A 27 32.76 0.15 -13.57
CA LEU A 27 32.83 -0.87 -12.52
C LEU A 27 34.27 -1.21 -12.15
N ALA A 28 35.17 -1.35 -13.13
CA ALA A 28 36.58 -1.62 -12.88
C ALA A 28 37.24 -0.47 -12.11
N ALA A 29 36.96 0.78 -12.47
CA ALA A 29 37.45 1.97 -11.78
C ALA A 29 36.93 2.08 -10.34
N LEU A 30 35.66 1.75 -10.11
CA LEU A 30 35.08 1.72 -8.77
C LEU A 30 35.73 0.64 -7.89
N LYS A 31 36.01 -0.55 -8.45
CA LYS A 31 36.68 -1.65 -7.73
C LYS A 31 38.13 -1.35 -7.38
N SER A 32 38.83 -0.56 -8.19
CA SER A 32 40.21 -0.17 -7.93
C SER A 32 40.32 1.05 -7.00
N SER A 33 39.24 1.77 -6.75
CA SER A 33 39.23 2.88 -5.80
C SER A 33 39.26 2.37 -4.35
N GLN A 34 40.19 2.88 -3.56
CA GLN A 34 40.33 2.53 -2.14
C GLN A 34 39.54 3.46 -1.19
N ALA A 35 39.00 4.55 -1.72
CA ALA A 35 38.32 5.56 -0.92
C ALA A 35 37.07 6.08 -1.64
N ALA A 36 36.06 6.39 -0.83
CA ALA A 36 34.90 7.18 -1.22
C ALA A 36 34.71 8.26 -0.16
N SER A 37 34.42 9.48 -0.58
CA SER A 37 34.07 10.58 0.31
C SER A 37 32.57 10.86 0.22
N THR A 38 31.97 11.19 1.36
CA THR A 38 30.58 11.64 1.38
C THR A 38 30.53 13.07 0.88
N VAL A 39 29.88 13.30 -0.26
CA VAL A 39 29.72 14.64 -0.85
C VAL A 39 28.57 15.41 -0.17
N SER A 40 27.51 14.71 0.23
CA SER A 40 26.35 15.30 0.91
C SER A 40 25.59 14.27 1.71
N VAL A 41 25.05 14.69 2.87
CA VAL A 41 24.06 13.92 3.63
C VAL A 41 22.81 14.79 3.76
N ASP A 42 21.67 14.22 3.37
CA ASP A 42 20.38 14.85 3.55
C ASP A 42 19.47 13.91 4.35
N THR A 43 18.76 14.47 5.33
CA THR A 43 17.83 13.74 6.19
C THR A 43 16.46 14.36 6.05
N LYS A 44 15.57 13.64 5.38
CA LYS A 44 14.17 14.07 5.22
C LYS A 44 13.28 13.24 6.13
N ARG A 45 12.38 13.93 6.85
CA ARG A 45 11.29 13.26 7.55
C ARG A 45 10.24 12.84 6.52
N GLY A 46 10.21 11.55 6.21
CA GLY A 46 9.12 10.94 5.44
C GLY A 46 7.87 10.76 6.32
N LYS A 47 6.69 10.85 5.70
CA LYS A 47 5.43 10.37 6.27
C LYS A 47 4.89 9.33 5.30
N ASP A 48 4.65 8.12 5.80
CA ASP A 48 3.97 7.07 5.05
C ASP A 48 2.63 6.79 5.74
N PRO A 49 1.51 7.32 5.22
CA PRO A 49 0.21 7.11 5.83
C PRO A 49 -0.24 5.66 5.61
N ALA A 50 -1.08 5.16 6.51
CA ALA A 50 -1.72 3.88 6.30
C ALA A 50 -2.44 3.82 4.92
N PRO A 51 -2.49 2.64 4.29
CA PRO A 51 -3.34 2.40 3.13
C PRO A 51 -4.80 2.76 3.43
N LEU A 52 -5.56 3.03 2.39
CA LEU A 52 -7.01 3.16 2.52
C LEU A 52 -7.65 1.79 2.79
N PRO A 53 -8.88 1.76 3.33
CA PRO A 53 -9.78 0.62 3.18
C PRO A 53 -9.84 0.09 1.75
N PHE A 54 -10.19 -1.18 1.61
CA PHE A 54 -10.16 -1.86 0.33
C PHE A 54 -11.30 -1.41 -0.59
N ASP A 55 -10.94 -1.06 -1.82
CA ASP A 55 -11.82 -1.21 -2.96
C ASP A 55 -11.70 -2.64 -3.54
N LEU A 56 -12.54 -2.99 -4.53
CA LEU A 56 -12.51 -4.34 -5.11
C LEU A 56 -11.15 -4.69 -5.73
N SER A 57 -10.50 -3.74 -6.42
CA SER A 57 -9.22 -3.98 -7.11
C SER A 57 -8.11 -4.26 -6.11
N THR A 58 -7.98 -3.41 -5.10
CA THR A 58 -6.99 -3.54 -4.04
C THR A 58 -7.21 -4.79 -3.19
N LEU A 59 -8.46 -5.17 -2.92
CA LEU A 59 -8.76 -6.45 -2.26
C LEU A 59 -8.28 -7.63 -3.12
N GLN A 60 -8.58 -7.63 -4.42
CA GLN A 60 -8.16 -8.68 -5.35
C GLN A 60 -6.64 -8.77 -5.49
N GLU A 61 -5.94 -7.64 -5.58
CA GLU A 61 -4.48 -7.58 -5.61
C GLU A 61 -3.85 -8.17 -4.34
N VAL A 62 -4.36 -7.78 -3.16
CA VAL A 62 -3.85 -8.26 -1.88
C VAL A 62 -4.15 -9.74 -1.67
N CYS A 63 -5.34 -10.21 -2.03
CA CYS A 63 -5.70 -11.63 -1.96
C CYS A 63 -4.86 -12.47 -2.93
N SER A 64 -4.60 -11.97 -4.13
CA SER A 64 -3.70 -12.63 -5.08
C SER A 64 -2.28 -12.73 -4.53
N ALA A 65 -1.71 -11.63 -4.02
CA ALA A 65 -0.35 -11.59 -3.51
C ALA A 65 -0.15 -12.43 -2.23
N LYS A 66 -1.13 -12.45 -1.32
CA LYS A 66 -1.03 -13.15 -0.03
C LYS A 66 -1.45 -14.60 -0.09
N PHE A 67 -2.48 -14.92 -0.88
CA PHE A 67 -3.17 -16.20 -0.83
C PHE A 67 -3.22 -16.92 -2.18
N GLY A 68 -2.71 -16.31 -3.27
CA GLY A 68 -2.77 -16.89 -4.61
C GLY A 68 -4.18 -16.96 -5.20
N MET A 69 -5.15 -16.23 -4.62
CA MET A 69 -6.54 -16.27 -5.05
C MET A 69 -6.73 -15.58 -6.40
N GLY A 70 -7.62 -16.15 -7.22
CA GLY A 70 -8.05 -15.52 -8.46
C GLY A 70 -8.98 -14.32 -8.24
N VAL A 71 -9.10 -13.46 -9.25
CA VAL A 71 -10.02 -12.29 -9.26
C VAL A 71 -11.47 -12.72 -8.99
N GLN A 72 -11.96 -13.73 -9.70
CA GLN A 72 -13.34 -14.23 -9.56
C GLN A 72 -13.55 -14.96 -8.22
N GLU A 73 -12.55 -15.71 -7.77
CA GLU A 73 -12.59 -16.39 -6.48
C GLU A 73 -12.71 -15.39 -5.33
N THR A 74 -11.86 -14.36 -5.33
CA THR A 74 -11.91 -13.27 -4.34
C THR A 74 -13.27 -12.58 -4.34
N LEU A 75 -13.81 -12.25 -5.52
CA LEU A 75 -15.13 -11.63 -5.63
C LEU A 75 -16.24 -12.54 -5.07
N ASN A 76 -16.20 -13.85 -5.37
CA ASN A 76 -17.19 -14.80 -4.89
C ASN A 76 -17.18 -14.89 -3.36
N VAL A 77 -15.99 -14.96 -2.76
CA VAL A 77 -15.83 -14.98 -1.29
C VAL A 77 -16.34 -13.68 -0.67
N ALA A 78 -15.91 -12.53 -1.20
CA ALA A 78 -16.35 -11.23 -0.70
C ALA A 78 -17.87 -11.05 -0.82
N GLN A 79 -18.47 -11.50 -1.93
CA GLN A 79 -19.92 -11.51 -2.12
C GLN A 79 -20.63 -12.41 -1.11
N SER A 80 -20.09 -13.59 -0.79
CA SER A 80 -20.67 -14.46 0.25
C SER A 80 -20.59 -13.80 1.64
N LEU A 81 -19.48 -13.14 1.97
CA LEU A 81 -19.34 -12.39 3.21
C LEU A 81 -20.37 -11.26 3.33
N TYR A 82 -20.62 -10.55 2.23
CA TYR A 82 -21.62 -9.47 2.18
C TYR A 82 -23.07 -9.98 2.17
N GLU A 83 -23.42 -10.93 1.31
CA GLU A 83 -24.81 -11.33 1.07
C GLU A 83 -25.30 -12.36 2.09
N THR A 84 -24.50 -13.41 2.32
CA THR A 84 -24.85 -14.55 3.16
C THR A 84 -24.54 -14.28 4.62
N HIS A 85 -23.33 -13.79 4.93
CA HIS A 85 -22.84 -13.69 6.31
C HIS A 85 -23.04 -12.31 6.93
N LYS A 86 -23.36 -11.29 6.13
CA LYS A 86 -23.48 -9.89 6.58
C LYS A 86 -22.25 -9.41 7.37
N ALA A 87 -21.07 -9.90 6.99
CA ALA A 87 -19.81 -9.67 7.69
C ALA A 87 -19.02 -8.46 7.14
N THR A 88 -19.29 -8.05 5.91
CA THR A 88 -18.63 -6.93 5.24
C THR A 88 -19.67 -6.00 4.60
N THR A 89 -19.24 -4.84 4.15
CA THR A 89 -20.01 -3.92 3.32
C THR A 89 -19.95 -4.33 1.85
N TYR A 90 -20.61 -3.57 0.98
CA TYR A 90 -20.77 -3.91 -0.43
C TYR A 90 -19.41 -4.05 -1.15
N PRO A 91 -19.03 -5.26 -1.60
CA PRO A 91 -17.63 -5.54 -1.97
C PRO A 91 -17.29 -5.16 -3.41
N ARG A 92 -18.24 -4.65 -4.21
CA ARG A 92 -17.99 -4.20 -5.60
C ARG A 92 -17.82 -2.69 -5.72
N THR A 93 -17.41 -2.06 -4.63
CA THR A 93 -17.05 -0.64 -4.58
C THR A 93 -15.70 -0.41 -5.27
N ASP A 94 -15.56 0.74 -5.93
CA ASP A 94 -14.30 1.29 -6.43
C ASP A 94 -13.76 2.41 -5.51
N CYS A 95 -14.39 2.60 -4.34
CA CYS A 95 -14.07 3.65 -3.39
C CYS A 95 -13.41 3.06 -2.13
N GLY A 96 -12.19 3.52 -1.80
CA GLY A 96 -11.51 3.20 -0.53
C GLY A 96 -11.74 4.24 0.58
N TYR A 97 -12.76 5.10 0.49
CA TYR A 97 -13.10 6.07 1.55
C TYR A 97 -14.35 5.63 2.30
N LEU A 98 -14.50 6.13 3.53
CA LEU A 98 -15.61 5.85 4.45
C LEU A 98 -16.42 7.12 4.72
N PRO A 99 -17.75 7.01 4.88
CA PRO A 99 -18.57 8.15 5.30
C PRO A 99 -18.17 8.62 6.69
N GLU A 100 -18.09 9.93 6.90
CA GLU A 100 -17.73 10.51 8.19
C GLU A 100 -18.76 10.17 9.28
N SER A 101 -20.02 9.92 8.89
CA SER A 101 -21.11 9.51 9.77
C SER A 101 -20.95 8.12 10.37
N MET A 102 -20.17 7.23 9.74
CA MET A 102 -19.94 5.86 10.22
C MET A 102 -18.82 5.79 11.26
N PHE A 103 -18.17 6.91 11.58
CA PHE A 103 -17.09 6.93 12.57
C PHE A 103 -17.53 6.43 13.94
N ASP A 104 -18.77 6.76 14.34
CA ASP A 104 -19.32 6.36 15.64
C ASP A 104 -19.56 4.84 15.75
N GLU A 105 -19.51 4.12 14.63
CA GLU A 105 -19.65 2.65 14.57
C GLU A 105 -18.33 1.91 14.84
N VAL A 106 -17.17 2.61 14.86
CA VAL A 106 -15.85 2.00 15.05
C VAL A 106 -15.78 1.05 16.27
N PRO A 107 -16.27 1.41 17.47
CA PRO A 107 -16.23 0.50 18.61
C PRO A 107 -16.97 -0.82 18.37
N MET A 108 -18.12 -0.75 17.69
CA MET A 108 -18.93 -1.93 17.35
C MET A 108 -18.19 -2.82 16.33
N VAL A 109 -17.54 -2.22 15.32
CA VAL A 109 -16.76 -2.96 14.33
C VAL A 109 -15.56 -3.65 14.98
N LEU A 110 -14.84 -2.98 15.87
CA LEU A 110 -13.70 -3.57 16.58
C LEU A 110 -14.13 -4.75 17.49
N ASP A 111 -15.28 -4.65 18.16
CA ASP A 111 -15.84 -5.77 18.94
C ASP A 111 -16.21 -6.96 18.03
N ALA A 112 -16.88 -6.70 16.92
CA ALA A 112 -17.25 -7.74 15.95
C ALA A 112 -16.02 -8.46 15.39
N LEU A 113 -14.95 -7.73 15.08
CA LEU A 113 -13.66 -8.30 14.65
C LEU A 113 -13.05 -9.20 15.72
N ASN A 114 -12.97 -8.73 16.97
CA ASN A 114 -12.43 -9.53 18.08
C ASN A 114 -13.23 -10.80 18.36
N ARG A 115 -14.57 -10.74 18.19
CA ARG A 115 -15.44 -11.91 18.34
C ARG A 115 -15.28 -12.91 17.20
N THR A 116 -15.02 -12.43 15.99
CA THR A 116 -14.84 -13.26 14.79
C THR A 116 -13.48 -13.94 14.80
N ASP A 117 -12.44 -13.21 15.19
CA ASP A 117 -11.09 -13.71 15.32
C ASP A 117 -10.44 -13.21 16.62
N PRO A 118 -10.54 -13.97 17.72
CA PRO A 118 -9.91 -13.58 18.98
C PRO A 118 -8.37 -13.49 18.91
N SER A 119 -7.74 -14.05 17.87
CA SER A 119 -6.27 -14.04 17.75
C SER A 119 -5.70 -12.63 17.53
N ILE A 120 -6.51 -11.71 16.98
CA ILE A 120 -6.11 -10.32 16.73
C ILE A 120 -6.28 -9.39 17.95
N GLY A 121 -6.80 -9.88 19.08
CA GLY A 121 -7.12 -9.04 20.25
C GLY A 121 -5.94 -8.23 20.78
N LYS A 122 -4.71 -8.75 20.71
CA LYS A 122 -3.49 -7.99 21.08
C LYS A 122 -3.22 -6.82 20.13
N THR A 123 -3.49 -7.00 18.84
CA THR A 123 -3.34 -5.95 17.83
C THR A 123 -4.37 -4.85 18.04
N LEU A 124 -5.60 -5.21 18.40
CA LEU A 124 -6.67 -4.23 18.65
C LEU A 124 -6.36 -3.30 19.82
N GLN A 125 -5.61 -3.76 20.83
CA GLN A 125 -5.16 -2.91 21.95
C GLN A 125 -4.17 -1.82 21.55
N LEU A 126 -3.56 -1.92 20.37
CA LEU A 126 -2.62 -0.93 19.84
C LEU A 126 -3.32 0.13 18.97
N ILE A 127 -4.61 -0.04 18.68
CA ILE A 127 -5.39 0.86 17.84
C ILE A 127 -5.94 1.99 18.71
N ASP A 128 -5.80 3.22 18.24
CA ASP A 128 -6.53 4.38 18.76
C ASP A 128 -7.90 4.47 18.04
N PRO A 129 -9.02 4.12 18.71
CA PRO A 129 -10.35 4.14 18.08
C PRO A 129 -10.84 5.55 17.77
N GLU A 130 -10.24 6.59 18.34
CA GLU A 130 -10.61 7.99 18.07
C GLU A 130 -9.80 8.59 16.90
N GLN A 131 -8.87 7.80 16.32
CA GLN A 131 -8.05 8.27 15.20
C GLN A 131 -8.86 8.49 13.92
N ARG A 132 -9.02 9.76 13.55
CA ARG A 132 -9.59 10.16 12.26
C ARG A 132 -8.50 10.21 11.19
N SER A 133 -8.29 9.08 10.51
CA SER A 133 -7.39 8.99 9.35
C SER A 133 -8.00 9.68 8.10
N ARG A 134 -7.23 9.74 7.02
CA ARG A 134 -7.70 10.28 5.73
C ARG A 134 -8.82 9.46 5.08
N ALA A 135 -9.12 8.27 5.59
CA ALA A 135 -10.16 7.40 5.03
C ALA A 135 -11.57 7.97 5.24
N TRP A 136 -11.81 8.71 6.33
CA TRP A 136 -13.09 9.35 6.63
C TRP A 136 -13.23 10.64 5.81
N ASN A 137 -13.97 10.59 4.69
CA ASN A 137 -14.07 11.73 3.78
C ASN A 137 -15.28 11.62 2.83
N ASP A 138 -16.39 12.26 3.18
CA ASP A 138 -17.63 12.24 2.38
C ASP A 138 -17.42 12.76 0.95
N LYS A 139 -16.53 13.75 0.78
CA LYS A 139 -16.28 14.39 -0.53
C LYS A 139 -15.55 13.48 -1.51
N LYS A 140 -14.94 12.40 -1.03
CA LYS A 140 -14.21 11.42 -1.85
C LYS A 140 -15.05 10.20 -2.22
N ILE A 141 -16.27 10.12 -1.71
CA ILE A 141 -17.23 9.08 -2.04
C ILE A 141 -18.06 9.58 -3.22
N THR A 142 -17.72 9.12 -4.42
CA THR A 142 -18.36 9.55 -5.67
C THR A 142 -19.47 8.60 -6.13
N GLY A 143 -19.53 7.39 -5.57
CA GLY A 143 -20.51 6.36 -5.87
C GLY A 143 -21.49 6.11 -4.72
N PRO A 144 -22.47 5.20 -4.91
CA PRO A 144 -23.43 4.83 -3.88
C PRO A 144 -22.83 3.94 -2.77
N HIS A 145 -21.58 3.50 -2.94
CA HIS A 145 -20.90 2.57 -2.06
C HIS A 145 -19.56 3.14 -1.59
N HIS A 146 -19.10 2.64 -0.46
CA HIS A 146 -17.89 3.05 0.24
C HIS A 146 -17.01 1.82 0.50
N GLY A 147 -15.77 2.05 0.96
CA GLY A 147 -14.81 1.00 1.28
C GLY A 147 -15.04 0.29 2.61
#